data_AF-A0A8S3I8V8-F1
#
_entry.id   AF-A0A8S3I8V8-F1
#
_cell.length_a   1.000
_cell.length_b   1.000
_cell.length_c   1.000
_cell.angle_alpha   90.00
_cell.angle_beta   90.00
_cell.angle_gamma   90.00
#
_symmetry.space_group_name_H-M   'P 1'
#
loop_
_entity.id
_entity.type
_entity.pdbx_description
1 polymer ?
#
loop_
_entity_poly.entity_id
_entity_poly.type
_entity_poly.pdbx_seq_one_letter_code
_entity_poly.pdbx_strand_id
1 'polypeptide(L)'
;MKLAKVFDQTCQRQLIAASKIDKYDKGIAEKLQGRGLGSMDLQLGCVAVLNRNQDEIDQNISFDTMKQREKQFFIHHKEAFQHLPDEYKGSEQLVQRLATIQQERIRSTFPRVIKDLRKQIAEKKAQLKKIPPSLNTEIECWTFFQSMIDTYRESIHDNVKGEYDQVASTEGIQLLTASTDVESVSENDTDSNIQYDECEEEQLAPDKDDEGHIAYHFYQLQRNFQTEAKNLFADFF
;
A
#
# COMPACT_ATOMS: atom_id res chain seq x y z
N MET A 1 -1.77 -9.29 -23.26
CA MET A 1 -2.15 -10.59 -22.67
C MET A 1 -0.99 -11.51 -22.32
N LYS A 2 -0.11 -11.98 -23.23
CA LYS A 2 0.90 -13.04 -22.94
C LYS A 2 1.62 -12.87 -21.59
N LEU A 3 2.18 -11.69 -21.32
CA LEU A 3 2.86 -11.37 -20.06
C LEU A 3 1.97 -11.51 -18.81
N ALA A 4 0.72 -11.05 -18.88
CA ALA A 4 -0.20 -11.11 -17.74
C ALA A 4 -0.54 -12.56 -17.34
N LYS A 5 -0.71 -13.45 -18.33
CA LYS A 5 -0.92 -14.90 -18.08
C LYS A 5 0.26 -15.58 -17.39
N VAL A 6 1.48 -15.04 -17.48
CA VAL A 6 2.66 -15.60 -16.78
C VAL A 6 2.54 -15.39 -15.27
N PHE A 7 2.04 -14.23 -14.84
CA PHE A 7 1.94 -13.86 -13.42
C PHE A 7 0.57 -14.20 -12.80
N ASP A 8 -0.49 -14.24 -13.60
CA ASP A 8 -1.86 -14.58 -13.18
C ASP A 8 -2.52 -15.46 -14.25
N GLN A 9 -2.30 -16.77 -14.15
CA GLN A 9 -2.86 -17.78 -15.06
C GLN A 9 -4.40 -17.86 -14.95
N THR A 10 -4.92 -17.53 -13.77
CA THR A 10 -6.33 -17.61 -13.36
C THR A 10 -7.15 -16.35 -13.63
N CYS A 11 -6.53 -15.27 -14.13
CA CYS A 11 -7.19 -13.99 -14.42
C CYS A 11 -7.97 -13.35 -13.25
N GLN A 12 -7.57 -13.64 -12.01
CA GLN A 12 -8.20 -13.11 -10.80
C GLN A 12 -7.84 -11.66 -10.50
N ARG A 13 -6.72 -11.17 -11.05
CA ARG A 13 -6.24 -9.79 -10.85
C ARG A 13 -6.03 -9.01 -12.15
N GLN A 14 -6.68 -9.45 -13.22
CA GLN A 14 -6.69 -8.79 -14.52
C GLN A 14 -8.02 -8.09 -14.78
N LEU A 15 -7.96 -6.75 -14.84
CA LEU A 15 -8.95 -5.91 -15.50
C LEU A 15 -8.40 -5.54 -16.88
N ILE A 16 -9.27 -5.45 -17.89
CA ILE A 16 -8.88 -5.00 -19.24
C ILE A 16 -9.65 -3.74 -19.60
N ALA A 17 -8.96 -2.75 -20.16
CA ALA A 17 -9.57 -1.65 -20.91
C ALA A 17 -9.43 -1.95 -22.41
N ALA A 18 -10.55 -2.14 -23.10
CA ALA A 18 -10.61 -2.34 -24.54
C ALA A 18 -10.85 -0.99 -25.22
N SER A 19 -9.83 -0.49 -25.92
CA SER A 19 -9.91 0.74 -26.72
C SER A 19 -10.04 0.44 -28.22
N LYS A 20 -10.25 1.49 -29.02
CA LYS A 20 -10.52 1.40 -30.48
C LYS A 20 -11.77 0.57 -30.82
N ILE A 21 -12.79 0.72 -29.98
CA ILE A 21 -14.11 0.08 -30.09
C ILE A 21 -14.95 0.61 -31.26
N ASP A 22 -14.51 1.70 -31.89
CA ASP A 22 -15.04 2.30 -33.12
C ASP A 22 -14.90 1.38 -34.37
N LYS A 23 -13.98 0.41 -34.33
CA LYS A 23 -13.60 -0.41 -35.51
C LYS A 23 -14.21 -1.81 -35.54
N TYR A 24 -15.30 -2.05 -34.80
CA TYR A 24 -15.89 -3.37 -34.63
C TYR A 24 -17.40 -3.35 -34.88
N ASP A 25 -17.83 -4.02 -35.95
CA ASP A 25 -19.24 -3.98 -36.38
C ASP A 25 -20.20 -4.63 -35.37
N LYS A 26 -19.99 -5.92 -35.07
CA LYS A 26 -20.94 -6.77 -34.31
C LYS A 26 -20.22 -7.82 -33.45
N GLY A 27 -20.88 -8.26 -32.36
CA GLY A 27 -20.37 -9.31 -31.46
C GLY A 27 -19.21 -8.89 -30.54
N ILE A 28 -18.89 -7.59 -30.43
CA ILE A 28 -17.83 -7.13 -29.50
C ILE A 28 -18.25 -7.28 -28.04
N ALA A 29 -19.50 -6.95 -27.67
CA ALA A 29 -20.02 -7.12 -26.32
C ALA A 29 -19.81 -8.54 -25.76
N GLU A 30 -20.07 -9.57 -26.56
CA GLU A 30 -19.94 -10.98 -26.18
C GLU A 30 -18.49 -11.36 -25.86
N LYS A 31 -17.53 -10.80 -26.60
CA LYS A 31 -16.09 -11.00 -26.37
C LYS A 31 -15.63 -10.25 -25.12
N LEU A 32 -16.13 -9.03 -24.89
CA LEU A 32 -15.86 -8.24 -23.68
C LEU A 32 -16.45 -8.89 -22.41
N GLN A 33 -17.60 -9.55 -22.53
CA GLN A 33 -18.24 -10.31 -21.44
C GLN A 33 -17.63 -11.69 -21.17
N GLY A 34 -16.56 -12.08 -21.87
CA GLY A 34 -15.96 -13.41 -21.69
C GLY A 34 -16.76 -14.56 -22.32
N ARG A 35 -17.81 -14.29 -23.12
CA ARG A 35 -18.75 -15.31 -23.64
C ARG A 35 -18.49 -15.77 -25.08
N GLY A 36 -17.70 -15.03 -25.86
CA GLY A 36 -17.41 -15.36 -27.26
C GLY A 36 -16.32 -16.43 -27.46
N LEU A 37 -16.29 -17.08 -28.63
CA LEU A 37 -15.23 -18.04 -28.97
C LEU A 37 -13.85 -17.36 -28.94
N GLY A 38 -12.92 -17.90 -28.14
CA GLY A 38 -11.58 -17.33 -27.96
C GLY A 38 -11.51 -16.13 -27.00
N SER A 39 -12.58 -15.83 -26.27
CA SER A 39 -12.54 -14.90 -25.13
C SER A 39 -11.66 -15.43 -23.99
N MET A 40 -11.50 -14.62 -22.94
CA MET A 40 -10.92 -15.06 -21.68
C MET A 40 -11.85 -14.67 -20.54
N ASP A 41 -12.09 -15.60 -19.62
CA ASP A 41 -12.76 -15.30 -18.36
C ASP A 41 -11.84 -14.43 -17.48
N LEU A 42 -12.42 -13.39 -16.88
CA LEU A 42 -11.71 -12.27 -16.25
C LEU A 42 -12.51 -11.86 -15.01
N GLN A 43 -12.00 -12.16 -13.81
CA GLN A 43 -12.77 -11.96 -12.58
C GLN A 43 -13.13 -10.48 -12.32
N LEU A 44 -12.33 -9.55 -12.85
CA LEU A 44 -12.59 -8.10 -12.78
C LEU A 44 -13.34 -7.58 -14.04
N GLY A 45 -13.42 -8.40 -15.10
CA GLY A 45 -14.06 -8.12 -16.38
C GLY A 45 -13.24 -7.29 -17.37
N CYS A 46 -13.91 -6.80 -18.40
CA CYS A 46 -13.33 -5.96 -19.45
C CYS A 46 -14.23 -4.74 -19.71
N VAL A 47 -13.68 -3.54 -19.61
CA VAL A 47 -14.37 -2.26 -19.82
C VAL A 47 -14.10 -1.76 -21.24
N ALA A 48 -15.13 -1.37 -21.98
CA ALA A 48 -14.99 -0.69 -23.26
C ALA A 48 -14.73 0.81 -23.04
N VAL A 49 -13.73 1.39 -23.71
CA VAL A 49 -13.42 2.82 -23.65
C VAL A 49 -13.20 3.41 -25.05
N LEU A 50 -13.63 4.66 -25.24
CA LEU A 50 -13.36 5.46 -26.43
C LEU A 50 -12.26 6.47 -26.13
N ASN A 51 -11.17 6.43 -26.88
CA ASN A 51 -10.08 7.40 -26.79
C ASN A 51 -10.27 8.51 -27.83
N ARG A 52 -9.63 9.68 -27.63
CA ARG A 52 -9.56 10.74 -28.66
C ARG A 52 -9.01 10.18 -29.98
N ASN A 53 -9.61 10.57 -31.10
CA ASN A 53 -9.06 10.38 -32.44
C ASN A 53 -7.89 11.35 -32.69
N GLN A 54 -7.08 11.11 -33.74
CA GLN A 54 -5.92 11.98 -34.04
C GLN A 54 -6.35 13.44 -34.27
N ASP A 55 -7.38 13.65 -35.09
CA ASP A 55 -7.91 14.99 -35.38
C ASP A 55 -8.38 15.74 -34.12
N GLU A 56 -8.77 15.01 -33.07
CA GLU A 56 -9.26 15.53 -31.79
C GLU A 56 -8.12 15.83 -30.80
N ILE A 57 -6.99 15.13 -30.95
CA ILE A 57 -5.73 15.46 -30.27
C ILE A 57 -5.16 16.74 -30.89
N ASP A 58 -5.12 16.82 -32.22
CA ASP A 58 -4.59 17.97 -32.95
C ASP A 58 -5.42 19.25 -32.69
N GLN A 59 -6.74 19.11 -32.52
CA GLN A 59 -7.65 20.19 -32.10
C GLN A 59 -7.67 20.48 -30.59
N ASN A 60 -6.93 19.73 -29.77
CA ASN A 60 -6.93 19.84 -28.30
C ASN A 60 -8.35 19.84 -27.68
N ILE A 61 -9.21 18.93 -28.13
CA ILE A 61 -10.61 18.85 -27.68
C ILE A 61 -10.68 18.60 -26.17
N SER A 62 -11.54 19.36 -25.47
CA SER A 62 -11.61 19.34 -24.02
C SER A 62 -11.99 17.97 -23.46
N PHE A 63 -11.64 17.79 -22.20
CA PHE A 63 -11.81 16.54 -21.48
C PHE A 63 -13.30 16.19 -21.27
N ASP A 64 -14.12 17.12 -20.77
CA ASP A 64 -15.57 16.90 -20.64
C ASP A 64 -16.30 16.70 -21.98
N THR A 65 -15.88 17.37 -23.06
CA THR A 65 -16.49 17.14 -24.38
C THR A 65 -16.15 15.74 -24.91
N MET A 66 -14.99 15.18 -24.55
CA MET A 66 -14.68 13.76 -24.78
C MET A 66 -15.56 12.82 -23.94
N LYS A 67 -15.79 13.09 -22.65
CA LYS A 67 -16.74 12.30 -21.81
C LYS A 67 -18.15 12.30 -22.42
N GLN A 68 -18.62 13.46 -22.89
CA GLN A 68 -19.92 13.59 -23.55
C GLN A 68 -19.97 12.82 -24.87
N ARG A 69 -18.94 12.92 -25.71
CA ARG A 69 -18.81 12.16 -26.96
C ARG A 69 -18.82 10.65 -26.70
N GLU A 70 -18.10 10.17 -25.69
CA GLU A 70 -18.05 8.75 -25.33
C GLU A 70 -19.44 8.24 -24.92
N LYS A 71 -20.15 8.99 -24.05
CA LYS A 71 -21.54 8.65 -23.66
C LYS A 71 -22.47 8.62 -24.88
N GLN A 72 -22.37 9.60 -25.79
CA GLN A 72 -23.15 9.61 -27.03
C GLN A 72 -22.81 8.44 -27.96
N PHE A 73 -21.53 8.06 -28.07
CA PHE A 73 -21.09 6.92 -28.90
C PHE A 73 -21.75 5.61 -28.44
N PHE A 74 -21.77 5.32 -27.13
CA PHE A 74 -22.42 4.13 -26.59
C PHE A 74 -23.95 4.14 -26.73
N ILE A 75 -24.58 5.32 -26.72
CA ILE A 75 -26.02 5.48 -26.98
C ILE A 75 -26.35 5.20 -28.45
N HIS A 76 -25.56 5.73 -29.39
CA HIS A 76 -25.78 5.54 -30.83
C HIS A 76 -25.50 4.10 -31.28
N HIS A 77 -24.39 3.50 -30.82
CA HIS A 77 -23.99 2.13 -31.21
C HIS A 77 -24.65 1.05 -30.33
N LYS A 78 -25.89 1.28 -29.89
CA LYS A 78 -26.57 0.42 -28.92
C LYS A 78 -26.58 -1.05 -29.35
N GLU A 79 -26.78 -1.37 -30.64
CA GLU A 79 -26.77 -2.75 -31.15
C GLU A 79 -25.44 -3.49 -30.85
N ALA A 80 -24.29 -2.82 -30.98
CA ALA A 80 -22.98 -3.45 -30.76
C ALA A 80 -22.64 -3.66 -29.27
N PHE A 81 -23.26 -2.88 -28.38
CA PHE A 81 -22.99 -2.85 -26.94
C PHE A 81 -24.19 -3.25 -26.06
N GLN A 82 -25.31 -3.72 -26.64
CA GLN A 82 -26.57 -3.99 -25.93
C GLN A 82 -26.41 -5.03 -24.80
N HIS A 83 -25.61 -6.06 -25.02
CA HIS A 83 -25.42 -7.14 -24.05
C HIS A 83 -24.42 -6.79 -22.94
N LEU A 84 -23.55 -5.81 -23.16
CA LEU A 84 -22.56 -5.35 -22.18
C LEU A 84 -23.26 -4.52 -21.09
N PRO A 85 -23.01 -4.74 -19.78
CA PRO A 85 -23.58 -3.90 -18.72
C PRO A 85 -22.97 -2.50 -18.73
N ASP A 86 -23.71 -1.50 -18.24
CA ASP A 86 -23.25 -0.10 -18.23
C ASP A 86 -22.11 0.16 -17.23
N GLU A 87 -21.89 -0.73 -16.26
CA GLU A 87 -20.68 -0.81 -15.43
C GLU A 87 -19.37 -1.02 -16.23
N TYR A 88 -19.48 -1.49 -17.47
CA TYR A 88 -18.35 -1.83 -18.34
C TYR A 88 -18.28 -0.94 -19.59
N LYS A 89 -18.91 0.23 -19.56
CA LYS A 89 -18.91 1.23 -20.66
C LYS A 89 -18.36 2.56 -20.18
N GLY A 90 -17.25 2.99 -20.79
CA GLY A 90 -16.72 4.33 -20.66
C GLY A 90 -15.58 4.49 -19.65
N SER A 91 -14.81 5.55 -19.87
CA SER A 91 -13.69 6.01 -19.05
C SER A 91 -14.07 6.25 -17.59
N GLU A 92 -15.19 6.93 -17.33
CA GLU A 92 -15.71 7.20 -15.99
C GLU A 92 -15.93 5.91 -15.18
N GLN A 93 -16.54 4.90 -15.81
CA GLN A 93 -16.81 3.60 -15.18
C GLN A 93 -15.51 2.79 -14.97
N LEU A 94 -14.55 2.91 -15.89
CA LEU A 94 -13.20 2.36 -15.71
C LEU A 94 -12.51 2.95 -14.47
N VAL A 95 -12.56 4.28 -14.29
CA VAL A 95 -11.95 4.97 -13.14
C VAL A 95 -12.61 4.54 -11.82
N GLN A 96 -13.95 4.53 -11.75
CA GLN A 96 -14.68 4.08 -10.55
C GLN A 96 -14.35 2.62 -10.19
N ARG A 97 -14.30 1.73 -11.19
CA ARG A 97 -14.01 0.30 -10.97
C ARG A 97 -12.55 0.09 -10.54
N LEU A 98 -11.59 0.81 -11.14
CA LEU A 98 -10.19 0.83 -10.72
C LEU A 98 -10.03 1.29 -9.27
N ALA A 99 -10.68 2.39 -8.88
CA ALA A 99 -10.64 2.90 -7.51
C ALA A 99 -11.17 1.87 -6.49
N THR A 100 -12.27 1.20 -6.81
CA THR A 100 -12.85 0.13 -5.96
C THR A 100 -11.90 -1.07 -5.85
N ILE A 101 -11.32 -1.52 -6.96
CA ILE A 101 -10.34 -2.62 -6.99
C ILE A 101 -9.08 -2.27 -6.19
N GLN A 102 -8.61 -1.02 -6.27
CA GLN A 102 -7.45 -0.54 -5.51
C GLN A 102 -7.75 -0.46 -4.01
N GLN A 103 -8.92 0.09 -3.63
CA GLN A 103 -9.39 0.16 -2.25
C GLN A 103 -9.41 -1.22 -1.60
N GLU A 104 -10.01 -2.21 -2.26
CA GLU A 104 -10.12 -3.57 -1.70
C GLU A 104 -8.76 -4.28 -1.62
N ARG A 105 -7.87 -4.05 -2.59
CA ARG A 105 -6.47 -4.55 -2.51
C ARG A 105 -5.69 -3.93 -1.37
N ILE A 106 -5.88 -2.64 -1.07
CA ILE A 106 -5.27 -2.00 0.10
C ILE A 106 -5.83 -2.63 1.38
N ARG A 107 -7.15 -2.69 1.55
CA ARG A 107 -7.81 -3.26 2.75
C ARG A 107 -7.38 -4.69 3.05
N SER A 108 -7.29 -5.54 2.03
CA SER A 108 -6.90 -6.96 2.18
C SER A 108 -5.38 -7.16 2.37
N THR A 109 -4.53 -6.29 1.82
CA THR A 109 -3.05 -6.46 1.89
C THR A 109 -2.43 -5.79 3.11
N PHE A 110 -2.97 -4.66 3.57
CA PHE A 110 -2.36 -3.82 4.61
C PHE A 110 -2.19 -4.51 5.98
N PRO A 111 -3.14 -5.32 6.51
CA PRO A 111 -2.95 -6.03 7.77
C PRO A 111 -1.79 -7.03 7.73
N ARG A 112 -1.56 -7.66 6.57
CA ARG A 112 -0.40 -8.53 6.35
C ARG A 112 0.89 -7.71 6.33
N VAL A 113 0.93 -6.56 5.65
CA VAL A 113 2.11 -5.68 5.62
C VAL A 113 2.48 -5.22 7.03
N ILE A 114 1.50 -4.82 7.86
CA ILE A 114 1.75 -4.48 9.27
C ILE A 114 2.36 -5.67 10.03
N LYS A 115 1.84 -6.89 9.85
CA LYS A 115 2.37 -8.10 10.50
C LYS A 115 3.79 -8.43 10.04
N ASP A 116 4.05 -8.37 8.73
CA ASP A 116 5.35 -8.65 8.13
C ASP A 116 6.40 -7.56 8.51
N LEU A 117 5.98 -6.30 8.72
CA LEU A 117 6.82 -5.23 9.27
C LEU A 117 7.09 -5.40 10.78
N ARG A 118 6.07 -5.67 11.61
CA ARG A 118 6.24 -5.94 13.05
C ARG A 118 7.18 -7.12 13.28
N LYS A 119 7.08 -8.17 12.46
CA LYS A 119 8.01 -9.31 12.46
C LYS A 119 9.45 -8.86 12.13
N GLN A 120 9.66 -8.12 11.04
CA GLN A 120 10.99 -7.63 10.67
C GLN A 120 11.61 -6.73 11.74
N ILE A 121 10.82 -5.87 12.39
CA ILE A 121 11.27 -5.04 13.51
C ILE A 121 11.73 -5.91 14.69
N ALA A 122 10.98 -6.96 15.05
CA ALA A 122 11.37 -7.89 16.10
C ALA A 122 12.65 -8.67 15.75
N GLU A 123 12.76 -9.18 14.52
CA GLU A 123 13.95 -9.87 14.01
C GLU A 123 15.17 -8.93 13.99
N LYS A 124 15.00 -7.67 13.58
CA LYS A 124 16.08 -6.67 13.55
C LYS A 124 16.50 -6.21 14.95
N LYS A 125 15.56 -6.05 15.89
CA LYS A 125 15.90 -5.80 17.31
C LYS A 125 16.64 -6.99 17.94
N ALA A 126 16.24 -8.22 17.61
CA ALA A 126 16.93 -9.44 18.07
C ALA A 126 18.31 -9.63 17.42
N GLN A 127 18.52 -9.15 16.19
CA GLN A 127 19.85 -9.07 15.56
C GLN A 127 20.71 -7.99 16.21
N LEU A 128 20.16 -6.79 16.44
CA LEU A 128 20.86 -5.67 17.05
C LEU A 128 21.34 -5.99 18.48
N LYS A 129 20.53 -6.69 19.29
CA LYS A 129 20.93 -7.19 20.63
C LYS A 129 22.15 -8.12 20.64
N LYS A 130 22.57 -8.67 19.49
CA LYS A 130 23.77 -9.52 19.36
C LYS A 130 25.00 -8.76 18.89
N ILE A 131 24.85 -7.49 18.53
CA ILE A 131 25.94 -6.59 18.15
C ILE A 131 26.32 -5.81 19.42
N PRO A 132 27.61 -5.72 19.79
CA PRO A 132 28.02 -4.90 20.94
C PRO A 132 27.68 -3.42 20.70
N PRO A 133 27.50 -2.62 21.77
CA PRO A 133 27.28 -1.18 21.64
C PRO A 133 28.46 -0.49 20.95
N SER A 134 28.23 0.69 20.37
CA SER A 134 29.30 1.54 19.85
C SER A 134 30.17 2.05 21.01
N LEU A 135 31.38 1.50 21.14
CA LEU A 135 32.38 1.96 22.10
C LEU A 135 33.06 3.19 21.51
N ASN A 136 32.75 4.37 22.05
CA ASN A 136 33.15 5.67 21.52
C ASN A 136 34.26 6.32 22.35
N THR A 137 34.48 5.89 23.60
CA THR A 137 35.62 6.33 24.43
C THR A 137 36.61 5.21 24.74
N GLU A 138 37.86 5.57 25.00
CA GLU A 138 38.93 4.63 25.40
C GLU A 138 38.60 3.89 26.71
N ILE A 139 37.84 4.54 27.61
CA ILE A 139 37.40 3.98 28.90
C ILE A 139 36.32 2.91 28.69
N GLU A 140 35.36 3.13 27.78
CA GLU A 140 34.40 2.11 27.35
C GLU A 140 35.11 0.91 26.72
N CYS A 141 36.08 1.16 25.83
CA CYS A 141 36.89 0.11 25.21
C CYS A 141 37.62 -0.76 26.25
N TRP A 142 38.27 -0.13 27.25
CA TRP A 142 38.98 -0.87 28.29
C TRP A 142 38.03 -1.65 29.21
N THR A 143 36.93 -1.05 29.65
CA THR A 143 35.96 -1.72 30.54
C THR A 143 35.25 -2.89 29.85
N PHE A 144 34.91 -2.75 28.56
CA PHE A 144 34.37 -3.85 27.75
C PHE A 144 35.39 -4.98 27.55
N PHE A 145 36.65 -4.65 27.26
CA PHE A 145 37.73 -5.64 27.13
C PHE A 145 37.97 -6.40 28.45
N GLN A 146 37.96 -5.71 29.58
CA GLN A 146 38.13 -6.34 30.89
C GLN A 146 36.93 -7.24 31.25
N SER A 147 35.70 -6.81 30.98
CA SER A 147 34.49 -7.63 31.12
C SER A 147 34.55 -8.90 30.25
N MET A 148 35.10 -8.83 29.03
CA MET A 148 35.30 -10.00 28.16
C MET A 148 36.32 -10.98 28.75
N ILE A 149 37.40 -10.50 29.38
CA ILE A 149 38.38 -11.35 30.08
C ILE A 149 37.76 -12.06 31.27
N ASP A 150 36.98 -11.36 32.09
CA ASP A 150 36.36 -11.94 33.28
C ASP A 150 35.27 -12.97 32.90
N THR A 151 34.44 -12.68 31.88
CA THR A 151 33.48 -13.64 31.29
C THR A 151 34.18 -14.92 30.79
N TYR A 152 35.35 -14.78 30.14
CA TYR A 152 36.12 -15.92 29.66
C TYR A 152 36.78 -16.72 30.81
N ARG A 153 37.19 -16.04 31.90
CA ARG A 153 37.69 -16.69 33.11
C ARG A 153 36.60 -17.53 33.79
N GLU A 154 35.40 -16.98 33.92
CA GLU A 154 34.23 -17.68 34.46
C GLU A 154 33.89 -18.90 33.60
N SER A 155 33.80 -18.74 32.27
CA SER A 155 33.57 -19.85 31.35
C SER A 155 34.62 -20.98 31.47
N ILE A 156 35.91 -20.67 31.63
CA ILE A 156 36.95 -21.68 31.88
C ILE A 156 36.75 -22.36 33.24
N HIS A 157 36.48 -21.59 34.30
CA HIS A 157 36.26 -22.09 35.65
C HIS A 157 35.06 -23.07 35.71
N ASP A 158 33.97 -22.75 35.01
CA ASP A 158 32.76 -23.57 34.97
C ASP A 158 32.96 -24.84 34.12
N ASN A 159 33.70 -24.73 33.00
CA ASN A 159 34.15 -25.90 32.22
C ASN A 159 35.04 -26.86 33.03
N VAL A 160 35.87 -26.34 33.94
CA VAL A 160 36.72 -27.14 34.85
C VAL A 160 35.93 -27.78 35.98
N LYS A 161 34.80 -27.17 36.39
CA LYS A 161 33.87 -27.74 37.39
C LYS A 161 32.83 -28.70 36.81
N GLY A 162 32.51 -28.57 35.52
CA GLY A 162 31.46 -29.35 34.85
C GLY A 162 30.05 -28.75 34.97
N GLU A 163 29.92 -27.47 35.33
CA GLU A 163 28.64 -26.79 35.54
C GLU A 163 28.17 -26.06 34.26
N TYR A 164 27.79 -26.84 33.24
CA TYR A 164 27.56 -26.31 31.88
C TYR A 164 26.29 -25.45 31.70
N ASP A 165 25.26 -25.62 32.53
CA ASP A 165 23.93 -25.02 32.30
C ASP A 165 23.91 -23.49 32.42
N GLN A 166 24.84 -22.89 33.19
CA GLN A 166 24.87 -21.43 33.42
C GLN A 166 25.37 -20.64 32.20
N VAL A 167 26.21 -21.25 31.36
CA VAL A 167 26.83 -20.57 30.20
C VAL A 167 25.87 -20.50 28.99
N ALA A 168 24.86 -21.37 28.95
CA ALA A 168 23.84 -21.38 27.90
C ALA A 168 22.99 -20.10 27.91
N SER A 169 22.78 -19.49 29.08
CA SER A 169 22.25 -18.14 29.23
C SER A 169 23.32 -17.07 28.95
N THR A 170 23.77 -16.98 27.69
CA THR A 170 24.59 -15.84 27.22
C THR A 170 23.74 -14.56 27.05
N GLU A 171 23.03 -14.18 28.12
CA GLU A 171 22.41 -12.85 28.30
C GLU A 171 23.42 -11.83 28.87
N GLY A 172 24.66 -12.26 29.12
CA GLY A 172 25.78 -11.49 29.68
C GLY A 172 26.30 -10.28 28.88
N ILE A 173 25.53 -9.75 27.92
CA ILE A 173 25.77 -8.43 27.30
C ILE A 173 24.61 -7.46 27.66
N GLN A 174 23.94 -7.70 28.78
CA GLN A 174 22.84 -6.88 29.29
C GLN A 174 23.23 -5.98 30.48
N LEU A 175 24.47 -6.09 30.98
CA LEU A 175 24.97 -5.31 32.14
C LEU A 175 25.48 -3.89 31.78
N LEU A 176 25.55 -3.55 30.49
CA LEU A 176 25.96 -2.23 30.00
C LEU A 176 24.85 -1.49 29.21
N THR A 177 23.68 -2.09 29.01
CA THR A 177 22.55 -1.46 28.29
C THR A 177 21.71 -0.50 29.16
N ALA A 178 22.31 0.04 30.23
CA ALA A 178 21.64 0.82 31.27
C ALA A 178 22.24 2.22 31.47
N SER A 179 22.71 2.84 30.37
CA SER A 179 23.04 4.26 30.30
C SER A 179 22.54 4.83 28.97
N THR A 180 21.61 5.80 29.06
CA THR A 180 21.46 7.00 28.20
C THR A 180 22.36 7.03 26.95
N ASP A 181 21.88 7.00 25.71
CA ASP A 181 20.77 7.81 25.18
C ASP A 181 20.01 7.15 24.01
N VAL A 182 18.69 7.16 24.12
CA VAL A 182 17.76 7.17 22.97
C VAL A 182 16.75 8.25 23.29
N GLU A 183 16.79 9.36 22.55
CA GLU A 183 15.96 10.53 22.82
C GLU A 183 14.47 10.15 22.81
N SER A 184 13.79 10.43 23.92
CA SER A 184 12.34 10.56 23.90
C SER A 184 12.01 11.81 23.10
N VAL A 185 11.49 11.63 21.87
CA VAL A 185 10.90 12.72 21.09
C VAL A 185 9.60 13.13 21.76
N SER A 186 9.72 13.98 22.78
CA SER A 186 8.64 14.78 23.34
C SER A 186 8.55 16.07 22.56
N GLU A 187 7.36 16.37 22.05
CA GLU A 187 7.05 17.62 21.37
C GLU A 187 7.16 18.80 22.35
N ASN A 188 7.83 19.89 21.95
CA ASN A 188 7.25 21.24 21.85
C ASN A 188 8.32 22.32 21.58
N ASP A 189 7.90 23.33 20.80
CA ASP A 189 8.44 24.70 20.67
C ASP A 189 9.89 24.87 20.14
N THR A 190 10.21 25.79 19.21
CA THR A 190 9.51 27.03 18.80
C THR A 190 9.53 27.30 17.28
N ASP A 191 8.48 28.00 16.83
CA ASP A 191 8.35 28.88 15.65
C ASP A 191 9.34 28.79 14.47
N SER A 192 8.77 28.58 13.27
CA SER A 192 8.36 29.76 12.48
C SER A 192 7.45 29.46 11.27
N ASN A 193 6.23 30.00 11.32
CA ASN A 193 5.39 30.40 10.18
C ASN A 193 4.99 29.32 9.12
N ILE A 194 3.97 28.53 9.44
CA ILE A 194 2.95 28.13 8.44
C ILE A 194 1.58 28.55 9.00
N GLN A 195 0.91 29.47 8.32
CA GLN A 195 -0.39 29.99 8.73
C GLN A 195 -1.51 29.00 8.36
N TYR A 196 -2.16 28.43 9.38
CA TYR A 196 -3.42 27.72 9.26
C TYR A 196 -4.56 28.63 9.75
N ASP A 197 -5.68 28.61 9.05
CA ASP A 197 -6.87 29.40 9.36
C ASP A 197 -7.73 28.67 10.42
N GLU A 198 -8.23 29.39 11.43
CA GLU A 198 -8.88 28.80 12.61
C GLU A 198 -10.34 28.39 12.34
N CYS A 199 -10.73 27.19 12.80
CA CYS A 199 -12.14 26.75 12.89
C CYS A 199 -12.33 25.74 14.05
N GLU A 200 -12.76 26.24 15.22
CA GLU A 200 -13.40 25.45 16.29
C GLU A 200 -14.88 25.13 15.91
N GLU A 201 -15.61 24.15 16.47
CA GLU A 201 -15.29 23.08 17.44
C GLU A 201 -15.60 21.67 16.82
N GLU A 202 -16.38 20.68 17.30
CA GLU A 202 -17.25 20.44 18.48
C GLU A 202 -17.07 19.00 19.02
N GLN A 203 -17.13 18.81 20.34
CA GLN A 203 -16.95 17.53 21.06
C GLN A 203 -17.93 16.39 20.66
N LEU A 204 -17.43 15.15 20.54
CA LEU A 204 -17.68 14.05 21.52
C LEU A 204 -17.00 12.74 21.07
N ALA A 205 -16.22 12.10 21.95
CA ALA A 205 -15.63 10.78 21.71
C ALA A 205 -16.22 9.72 22.67
N PRO A 206 -16.76 8.59 22.17
CA PRO A 206 -17.02 7.41 22.99
C PRO A 206 -15.70 6.63 23.19
N ASP A 207 -15.32 6.43 24.44
CA ASP A 207 -14.09 5.74 24.84
C ASP A 207 -14.10 4.22 24.51
N LYS A 208 -12.95 3.74 23.99
CA LYS A 208 -12.41 2.36 23.89
C LYS A 208 -11.95 1.89 22.50
N ASP A 209 -10.97 0.98 22.57
CA ASP A 209 -10.34 0.18 21.51
C ASP A 209 -9.37 0.92 20.56
N ASP A 210 -8.06 0.67 20.74
CA ASP A 210 -6.97 1.15 19.84
C ASP A 210 -7.21 0.77 18.37
N GLU A 211 -7.80 -0.40 18.13
CA GLU A 211 -8.16 -0.86 16.78
C GLU A 211 -9.26 0.02 16.16
N GLY A 212 -10.15 0.59 16.99
CA GLY A 212 -11.16 1.58 16.60
C GLY A 212 -10.54 2.91 16.17
N HIS A 213 -9.58 3.43 16.92
CA HIS A 213 -8.82 4.64 16.53
C HIS A 213 -8.08 4.46 15.20
N ILE A 214 -7.38 3.33 15.02
CA ILE A 214 -6.69 3.04 13.76
C ILE A 214 -7.69 2.87 12.60
N ALA A 215 -8.82 2.21 12.82
CA ALA A 215 -9.88 2.07 11.81
C ALA A 215 -10.53 3.41 11.45
N TYR A 216 -10.71 4.32 12.41
CA TYR A 216 -11.25 5.66 12.20
C TYR A 216 -10.31 6.53 11.34
N HIS A 217 -9.02 6.62 11.71
CA HIS A 217 -8.05 7.35 10.90
C HIS A 217 -7.84 6.70 9.51
N PHE A 218 -7.92 5.38 9.40
CA PHE A 218 -7.92 4.70 8.10
C PHE A 218 -9.15 5.07 7.26
N TYR A 219 -10.34 5.15 7.86
CA TYR A 219 -11.56 5.58 7.16
C TYR A 219 -11.48 7.06 6.73
N GLN A 220 -10.95 7.95 7.57
CA GLN A 220 -10.65 9.34 7.18
C GLN A 220 -9.67 9.40 6.01
N LEU A 221 -8.50 8.74 6.11
CA LEU A 221 -7.49 8.74 5.05
C LEU A 221 -8.03 8.17 3.73
N GLN A 222 -8.84 7.10 3.80
CA GLN A 222 -9.48 6.48 2.65
C GLN A 222 -10.57 7.36 2.03
N ARG A 223 -11.38 8.06 2.86
CA ARG A 223 -12.38 9.03 2.39
C ARG A 223 -11.73 10.26 1.77
N ASN A 224 -10.65 10.75 2.37
CA ASN A 224 -9.88 11.89 1.86
C ASN A 224 -9.25 11.52 0.52
N PHE A 225 -8.53 10.40 0.43
CA PHE A 225 -7.98 9.89 -0.84
C PHE A 225 -9.07 9.67 -1.90
N GLN A 226 -10.27 9.18 -1.56
CA GLN A 226 -11.37 9.06 -2.52
C GLN A 226 -11.97 10.41 -2.96
N THR A 227 -11.96 11.42 -2.10
CA THR A 227 -12.48 12.76 -2.41
C THR A 227 -11.45 13.53 -3.23
N GLU A 228 -10.18 13.49 -2.82
CA GLU A 228 -9.04 14.06 -3.52
C GLU A 228 -8.82 13.39 -4.88
N ALA A 229 -8.92 12.06 -4.99
CA ALA A 229 -8.87 11.37 -6.28
C ALA A 229 -10.08 11.73 -7.17
N LYS A 230 -11.28 11.91 -6.62
CA LYS A 230 -12.43 12.40 -7.41
C LYS A 230 -12.20 13.81 -7.95
N ASN A 231 -11.47 14.66 -7.23
CA ASN A 231 -11.15 16.02 -7.66
C ASN A 231 -9.96 16.04 -8.65
N LEU A 232 -8.84 15.37 -8.35
CA LEU A 232 -7.70 15.24 -9.27
C LEU A 232 -8.11 14.58 -10.60
N PHE A 233 -8.92 13.51 -10.54
CA PHE A 233 -9.45 12.86 -11.75
C PHE A 233 -10.73 13.53 -12.29
N ALA A 234 -11.14 14.70 -11.77
CA ALA A 234 -12.05 15.60 -12.49
C ALA A 234 -11.25 16.50 -13.46
N ASP A 235 -10.08 16.98 -13.06
CA ASP A 235 -9.22 17.86 -13.89
C ASP A 235 -8.32 17.07 -14.88
N PHE A 236 -8.06 15.78 -14.61
CA PHE A 236 -7.19 14.91 -15.44
C PHE A 236 -7.93 14.11 -16.54
N PHE A 237 -9.27 14.22 -16.62
CA PHE A 237 -10.15 13.40 -17.49
C PHE A 237 -11.28 14.20 -18.08
#